data_AF-A0A3B8MFU7-F1
#
_entry.id   AF-A0A3B8MFU7-F1
#
_cell.length_a   1.000
_cell.length_b   1.000
_cell.length_c   1.000
_cell.angle_alpha   90.00
_cell.angle_beta   90.00
_cell.angle_gamma   90.00
#
_symmetry.space_group_name_H-M   'P 1'
#
loop_
_entity.id
_entity.type
_entity.pdbx_description
1 polymer ?
#
loop_
_entity_poly.entity_id
_entity_poly.type
_entity_poly.pdbx_seq_one_letter_code
_entity_poly.pdbx_strand_id
1 'polypeptide(L)'
;MNVQRCGYCKRSADDVAKLFEDQEAPICTNCVRICQDVLAGDTVTGWMVTTSPQRCVYCGRRPSEGVQHCINVTNHSPRICERCVELLIEAIASESILEEIRQLVEESEEGTAEQIEDAVQKALLEVSAKAPDQLTIPEAVTFDFGGTILSSVEFDLQAGIQRCLEIADITNGRSVQDVVEVVNEIDYQIQERREASLFEIPAIVRQRLIYDTLGVRFDHSPEEVELEFWEASMQFSIEAGITTVLDGLAARDIPLAVLSNSGFRGDVLRHELERHALAEYFQVIVSSADYGLRKPHPFIYRATSAQLGVELPRTWHVGNSRYYDVEGAMTAGAAAIYYDTEDQPPQNPKPHATVTSWIEFQKLIEQTFDLS
;
A
#
# COMPACT_ATOMS: atom_id res chain seq x y z
N MET A 1 44.81 15.58 -4.80
CA MET A 1 43.43 15.78 -4.32
C MET A 1 43.44 15.56 -2.82
N ASN A 2 42.87 16.48 -2.04
CA ASN A 2 42.73 16.28 -0.60
C ASN A 2 41.76 15.12 -0.39
N VAL A 3 42.23 14.01 0.18
CA VAL A 3 41.37 12.86 0.47
C VAL A 3 40.35 13.30 1.52
N GLN A 4 39.08 13.37 1.13
CA GLN A 4 37.98 13.74 2.00
C GLN A 4 37.87 12.69 3.12
N ARG A 5 37.82 13.15 4.38
CA ARG A 5 37.76 12.27 5.55
C ARG A 5 36.35 12.22 6.10
N CYS A 6 35.90 11.05 6.55
CA CYS A 6 34.60 10.89 7.16
C CYS A 6 34.47 11.79 8.41
N GLY A 7 33.40 12.57 8.49
CA GLY A 7 33.08 13.46 9.60
C GLY A 7 32.86 12.72 10.93
N TYR A 8 32.53 11.43 10.89
CA TYR A 8 32.18 10.59 12.04
C TYR A 8 33.39 9.80 12.55
N CYS A 9 33.98 8.92 11.71
CA CYS A 9 35.10 8.07 12.13
C CYS A 9 36.50 8.65 11.84
N LYS A 10 36.59 9.81 11.16
CA LYS A 10 37.83 10.53 10.80
C LYS A 10 38.84 9.77 9.92
N ARG A 11 38.53 8.54 9.52
CA ARG A 11 39.33 7.76 8.56
C ARG A 11 39.20 8.34 7.15
N SER A 12 40.22 8.11 6.31
CA SER A 12 40.07 8.26 4.86
C SER A 12 38.95 7.35 4.42
N ALA A 13 38.06 7.86 3.59
CA ALA A 13 36.88 7.13 3.21
C ALA A 13 36.83 7.03 1.70
N ASP A 14 37.24 5.87 1.19
CA ASP A 14 37.42 5.65 -0.24
C ASP A 14 36.07 5.74 -1.00
N ASP A 15 34.96 5.40 -0.34
CA ASP A 15 33.59 5.50 -0.88
C ASP A 15 32.91 6.85 -0.60
N VAL A 16 33.45 7.68 0.31
CA VAL A 16 32.88 9.02 0.59
C VAL A 16 32.97 9.91 -0.63
N ALA A 17 34.14 9.89 -1.28
CA ALA A 17 34.39 10.74 -2.43
C ALA A 17 33.38 10.42 -3.53
N LYS A 18 33.10 9.14 -3.80
CA LYS A 18 32.18 8.74 -4.87
C LYS A 18 30.74 9.16 -4.61
N LEU A 19 30.25 8.98 -3.39
CA LEU A 19 28.85 9.25 -3.09
C LEU A 19 28.54 10.75 -3.02
N PHE A 20 29.49 11.60 -2.57
CA PHE A 20 29.19 12.97 -2.14
C PHE A 20 30.35 13.97 -2.21
N GLU A 21 31.00 14.13 -3.38
CA GLU A 21 32.17 15.04 -3.56
C GLU A 21 31.95 16.48 -3.03
N ASP A 22 30.69 16.95 -2.95
CA ASP A 22 30.35 18.35 -2.60
C ASP A 22 29.69 18.55 -1.22
N GLN A 23 29.65 17.54 -0.35
CA GLN A 23 28.97 17.68 0.95
C GLN A 23 29.89 18.30 2.03
N GLU A 24 29.37 19.28 2.78
CA GLU A 24 30.10 19.99 3.84
C GLU A 24 30.54 19.06 4.99
N ALA A 25 29.82 17.97 5.24
CA ALA A 25 30.07 17.04 6.34
C ALA A 25 29.96 15.57 5.88
N PRO A 26 30.95 15.03 5.15
CA PRO A 26 30.88 13.71 4.53
C PRO A 26 30.78 12.54 5.54
N ILE A 27 30.12 11.44 5.15
CA ILE A 27 29.98 10.21 5.95
C ILE A 27 30.29 8.98 5.10
N CYS A 28 31.06 8.03 5.64
CA CYS A 28 31.40 6.81 4.90
C CYS A 28 30.31 5.75 4.99
N THR A 29 30.26 4.88 3.97
CA THR A 29 29.34 3.74 3.84
C THR A 29 29.22 2.94 5.13
N ASN A 30 30.35 2.61 5.76
CA ASN A 30 30.35 1.88 7.03
C ASN A 30 29.69 2.67 8.19
N CYS A 31 29.91 3.99 8.25
CA CYS A 31 29.25 4.83 9.26
C CYS A 31 27.76 5.02 8.98
N VAL A 32 27.32 5.01 7.71
CA VAL A 32 25.89 5.02 7.35
C VAL A 32 25.22 3.73 7.81
N ARG A 33 25.86 2.58 7.64
CA ARG A 33 25.35 1.28 8.13
C ARG A 33 25.25 1.25 9.67
N ILE A 34 26.27 1.73 10.37
CA ILE A 34 26.23 1.85 11.84
C ILE A 34 25.10 2.79 12.30
N CYS A 35 24.82 3.87 11.56
CA CYS A 35 23.66 4.72 11.84
C CYS A 35 22.34 3.93 11.73
N GLN A 36 22.20 3.05 10.74
CA GLN A 36 21.01 2.21 10.58
C GLN A 36 20.84 1.25 11.76
N ASP A 37 21.93 0.59 12.19
CA ASP A 37 21.91 -0.32 13.36
C ASP A 37 21.48 0.44 14.63
N VAL A 38 22.03 1.64 14.85
CA VAL A 38 21.68 2.49 16.00
C VAL A 38 20.22 2.94 15.96
N LEU A 39 19.65 3.23 14.77
CA LEU A 39 18.22 3.55 14.62
C LEU A 39 17.32 2.34 14.88
N ALA A 40 17.78 1.14 14.53
CA ALA A 40 17.07 -0.11 14.81
C ALA A 40 17.07 -0.48 16.30
N GLY A 41 17.79 0.28 17.15
CA GLY A 41 17.84 0.11 18.60
C GLY A 41 19.09 -0.61 19.10
N ASP A 42 20.05 -0.93 18.23
CA ASP A 42 21.29 -1.58 18.63
C ASP A 42 22.20 -0.63 19.41
N THR A 43 22.79 -1.14 20.50
CA THR A 43 23.72 -0.37 21.31
C THR A 43 25.13 -0.43 20.72
N VAL A 44 25.52 0.61 19.98
CA VAL A 44 26.88 0.73 19.44
C VAL A 44 27.70 1.67 20.34
N THR A 45 28.84 1.18 20.83
CA THR A 45 29.69 1.93 21.77
C THR A 45 30.16 3.25 21.16
N GLY A 46 29.85 4.37 21.83
CA GLY A 46 30.24 5.70 21.37
C GLY A 46 29.35 6.27 20.27
N TRP A 47 28.18 5.71 20.01
CA TRP A 47 27.16 6.30 19.15
C TRP A 47 25.90 6.56 19.97
N MET A 48 25.23 7.67 19.71
CA MET A 48 24.04 8.05 20.45
C MET A 48 22.97 8.64 19.54
N VAL A 49 21.72 8.32 19.86
CA VAL A 49 20.54 8.99 19.33
C VAL A 49 20.33 10.26 20.16
N THR A 50 20.18 11.40 19.48
CA THR A 50 19.92 12.69 20.12
C THR A 50 18.65 13.33 19.56
N THR A 51 17.84 13.88 20.47
CA THR A 51 16.63 14.65 20.17
C THR A 51 16.87 16.16 20.25
N SER A 52 18.14 16.58 20.33
CA SER A 52 18.51 17.98 20.50
C SER A 52 18.16 18.84 19.26
N PRO A 53 17.78 20.13 19.44
CA PRO A 53 17.16 20.97 18.40
C PRO A 53 18.10 21.44 17.28
N GLN A 54 19.28 20.83 17.13
CA GLN A 54 20.25 21.18 16.09
C GLN A 54 19.87 20.54 14.74
N ARG A 55 20.28 21.19 13.65
CA ARG A 55 19.91 20.79 12.28
C ARG A 55 20.74 19.60 11.80
N CYS A 56 20.11 18.70 11.03
CA CYS A 56 20.78 17.70 10.22
C CYS A 56 21.73 18.40 9.24
N VAL A 57 22.96 17.91 9.13
CA VAL A 57 23.96 18.53 8.24
C VAL A 57 23.70 18.28 6.75
N TYR A 58 22.82 17.34 6.42
CA TYR A 58 22.49 16.99 5.03
C TYR A 58 21.24 17.69 4.51
N CYS A 59 20.11 17.57 5.23
CA CYS A 59 18.86 18.18 4.79
C CYS A 59 18.54 19.51 5.48
N GLY A 60 19.36 19.94 6.46
CA GLY A 60 19.13 21.16 7.22
C GLY A 60 17.94 21.11 8.19
N ARG A 61 17.18 20.01 8.27
CA ARG A 61 15.98 19.91 9.12
C ARG A 61 16.31 19.65 10.58
N ARG A 62 15.46 20.13 11.49
CA ARG A 62 15.48 19.82 12.93
C ARG A 62 14.50 18.69 13.26
N PRO A 63 14.64 18.05 14.44
CA PRO A 63 13.65 17.05 14.85
C PRO A 63 12.20 17.58 14.88
N SER A 64 12.02 18.84 15.27
CA SER A 64 10.71 19.52 15.28
C SER A 64 10.08 19.73 13.90
N GLU A 65 10.81 19.49 12.81
CA GLU A 65 10.36 19.68 11.42
C GLU A 65 10.04 18.32 10.75
N GLY A 66 9.60 17.34 11.55
CA GLY A 66 9.11 16.05 11.08
C GLY A 66 10.19 14.96 10.97
N VAL A 67 11.29 15.07 11.72
CA VAL A 67 12.28 13.99 11.82
C VAL A 67 12.42 13.55 13.27
N GLN A 68 12.30 12.26 13.56
CA GLN A 68 12.19 11.82 14.95
C GLN A 68 13.56 11.71 15.62
N HIS A 69 14.57 11.22 14.89
CA HIS A 69 15.88 10.93 15.47
C HIS A 69 17.03 11.53 14.65
N CYS A 70 18.04 12.04 15.38
CA CYS A 70 19.34 12.42 14.84
C CYS A 70 20.43 11.57 15.51
N ILE A 71 21.46 11.20 14.76
CA ILE A 71 22.54 10.31 15.21
C ILE A 71 23.87 11.04 15.14
N ASN A 72 24.71 10.83 16.16
CA ASN A 72 26.08 11.29 16.19
C ASN A 72 26.99 10.38 17.04
N VAL A 73 28.29 10.40 16.72
CA VAL A 73 29.32 9.69 17.51
C VAL A 73 29.67 10.47 18.79
N THR A 74 29.72 11.80 18.71
CA THR A 74 30.02 12.67 19.85
C THR A 74 29.19 13.93 19.77
N ASN A 75 29.05 14.67 20.88
CA ASN A 75 28.37 15.98 20.89
C ASN A 75 28.99 17.01 19.92
N HIS A 76 30.20 16.77 19.43
CA HIS A 76 30.91 17.62 18.46
C HIS A 76 30.97 17.04 17.05
N SER A 77 30.47 15.82 16.85
CA SER A 77 30.36 15.21 15.52
C SER A 77 29.16 15.79 14.77
N PRO A 78 29.23 15.87 13.41
CA PRO A 78 28.06 16.18 12.59
C PRO A 78 26.90 15.24 12.95
N ARG A 79 25.67 15.71 12.74
CA ARG A 79 24.45 14.95 13.02
C ARG A 79 23.72 14.64 11.73
N ILE A 80 23.29 13.40 11.58
CA ILE A 80 22.47 12.97 10.46
C ILE A 80 21.14 12.48 10.97
N CYS A 81 20.07 12.86 10.28
CA CYS A 81 18.73 12.47 10.64
C CYS A 81 18.34 11.15 9.97
N GLU A 82 17.41 10.41 10.57
CA GLU A 82 17.00 9.07 10.11
C GLU A 82 16.62 9.04 8.62
N ARG A 83 15.87 10.04 8.13
CA ARG A 83 15.49 10.12 6.73
C ARG A 83 16.68 10.26 5.78
N CYS A 84 17.70 11.02 6.19
CA CYS A 84 18.93 11.12 5.40
C CYS A 84 19.72 9.81 5.47
N VAL A 85 19.70 9.08 6.59
CA VAL A 85 20.32 7.75 6.67
C VAL A 85 19.64 6.78 5.71
N GLU A 86 18.31 6.74 5.66
CA GLU A 86 17.54 5.89 4.73
C GLU A 86 17.89 6.17 3.26
N LEU A 87 17.82 7.45 2.84
CA LEU A 87 18.15 7.84 1.47
C LEU A 87 19.61 7.51 1.11
N LEU A 88 20.52 7.60 2.08
CA LEU A 88 21.90 7.21 1.86
C LEU A 88 22.06 5.69 1.74
N ILE A 89 21.29 4.90 2.49
CA ILE A 89 21.27 3.44 2.35
C ILE A 89 20.71 3.03 0.99
N GLU A 90 19.62 3.67 0.55
CA GLU A 90 19.06 3.47 -0.80
C GLU A 90 20.08 3.83 -1.89
N ALA A 91 20.81 4.95 -1.74
CA ALA A 91 21.87 5.34 -2.67
C ALA A 91 23.04 4.35 -2.67
N ILE A 92 23.46 3.84 -1.50
CA ILE A 92 24.53 2.84 -1.38
C ILE A 92 24.10 1.50 -1.99
N ALA A 93 22.84 1.09 -1.75
CA ALA A 93 22.27 -0.10 -2.36
C ALA A 93 22.20 0.06 -3.89
N SER A 94 21.80 1.24 -4.37
CA SER A 94 21.83 1.60 -5.80
C SER A 94 23.23 1.55 -6.39
N GLU A 95 24.28 2.06 -5.72
CA GLU A 95 25.67 1.92 -6.21
C GLU A 95 26.17 0.46 -6.22
N SER A 96 25.81 -0.35 -5.22
CA SER A 96 26.10 -1.79 -5.20
C SER A 96 25.44 -2.50 -6.38
N ILE A 97 24.19 -2.14 -6.66
CA ILE A 97 23.41 -2.63 -7.78
C ILE A 97 24.02 -2.13 -9.12
N LEU A 98 24.51 -0.89 -9.18
CA LEU A 98 25.18 -0.32 -10.35
C LEU A 98 26.51 -1.01 -10.67
N GLU A 99 27.26 -1.49 -9.66
CA GLU A 99 28.51 -2.24 -9.89
C GLU A 99 28.25 -3.67 -10.37
N GLU A 100 27.19 -4.33 -9.86
CA GLU A 100 26.69 -5.61 -10.38
C GLU A 100 26.13 -5.45 -11.81
N ILE A 101 25.40 -4.37 -12.08
CA ILE A 101 24.95 -4.01 -13.43
C ILE A 101 26.13 -3.69 -14.35
N ARG A 102 27.18 -3.01 -13.87
CA ARG A 102 28.41 -2.77 -14.65
C ARG A 102 29.10 -4.06 -15.05
N GLN A 103 29.24 -5.02 -14.12
CA GLN A 103 29.81 -6.33 -14.46
C GLN A 103 28.98 -7.07 -15.51
N LEU A 104 27.64 -6.97 -15.44
CA LEU A 104 26.74 -7.57 -16.42
C LEU A 104 26.77 -6.84 -17.77
N VAL A 105 26.99 -5.52 -17.79
CA VAL A 105 27.10 -4.69 -19.00
C VAL A 105 28.47 -4.83 -19.68
N GLU A 106 29.55 -5.00 -18.91
CA GLU A 106 30.90 -5.27 -19.46
C GLU A 106 30.99 -6.64 -20.15
N GLU A 107 30.09 -7.58 -19.82
CA GLU A 107 29.98 -8.90 -20.45
C GLU A 107 29.07 -8.93 -21.69
N SER A 108 28.35 -7.84 -21.99
CA SER A 108 27.47 -7.75 -23.16
C SER A 108 27.93 -6.63 -24.11
N GLU A 109 28.61 -6.98 -25.20
CA GLU A 109 28.93 -6.02 -26.26
C GLU A 109 27.65 -5.43 -26.88
N GLU A 110 27.58 -4.08 -26.88
CA GLU A 110 26.64 -3.19 -27.58
C GLU A 110 25.19 -3.15 -27.09
N GLY A 111 24.93 -2.35 -26.04
CA GLY A 111 23.59 -1.86 -25.68
C GLY A 111 23.55 -0.33 -25.49
N THR A 112 22.59 0.36 -26.09
CA THR A 112 22.34 1.81 -25.96
C THR A 112 21.70 2.16 -24.60
N ALA A 113 21.72 3.44 -24.21
CA ALA A 113 21.12 3.92 -22.95
C ALA A 113 19.63 3.55 -22.77
N GLU A 114 18.88 3.48 -23.87
CA GLU A 114 17.48 3.05 -23.89
C GLU A 114 17.36 1.54 -23.61
N GLN A 115 18.30 0.72 -24.09
CA GLN A 115 18.36 -0.71 -23.79
C GLN A 115 18.75 -0.99 -22.34
N ILE A 116 19.51 -0.09 -21.72
CA ILE A 116 19.89 -0.16 -20.31
C ILE A 116 18.72 0.23 -19.40
N GLU A 117 17.95 1.26 -19.77
CA GLU A 117 16.75 1.68 -19.03
C GLU A 117 15.64 0.61 -19.10
N ASP A 118 15.45 0.01 -20.28
CA ASP A 118 14.58 -1.17 -20.47
C ASP A 118 15.05 -2.39 -19.68
N ALA A 119 16.36 -2.64 -19.60
CA ALA A 119 16.93 -3.74 -18.83
C ALA A 119 16.78 -3.54 -17.31
N VAL A 120 16.92 -2.30 -16.81
CA VAL A 120 16.69 -1.96 -15.40
C VAL A 120 15.22 -2.09 -15.04
N GLN A 121 14.30 -1.65 -15.90
CA GLN A 121 12.87 -1.88 -15.68
C GLN A 121 12.51 -3.36 -15.73
N LYS A 122 13.10 -4.11 -16.66
CA LYS A 122 12.94 -5.56 -16.74
C LYS A 122 13.48 -6.27 -15.49
N ALA A 123 14.57 -5.81 -14.89
CA ALA A 123 15.13 -6.35 -13.66
C ALA A 123 14.29 -6.01 -12.40
N LEU A 124 13.72 -4.81 -12.32
CA LEU A 124 12.75 -4.46 -11.27
C LEU A 124 11.46 -5.30 -11.37
N LEU A 125 11.03 -5.60 -12.59
CA LEU A 125 9.97 -6.58 -12.87
C LEU A 125 10.39 -8.02 -12.50
N GLU A 126 11.67 -8.36 -12.50
CA GLU A 126 12.21 -9.68 -12.10
C GLU A 126 12.33 -9.86 -10.58
N VAL A 127 12.44 -8.77 -9.82
CA VAL A 127 12.50 -8.79 -8.34
C VAL A 127 11.11 -8.68 -7.71
N SER A 128 10.13 -8.11 -8.42
CA SER A 128 8.74 -8.51 -8.22
C SER A 128 8.61 -9.99 -8.61
N ALA A 129 7.84 -10.78 -7.87
CA ALA A 129 7.49 -12.10 -8.37
C ALA A 129 6.79 -11.84 -9.72
N LYS A 130 7.42 -12.12 -10.86
CA LYS A 130 6.81 -11.78 -12.15
C LYS A 130 5.41 -12.36 -12.19
N ALA A 131 4.42 -11.49 -12.39
CA ALA A 131 3.10 -11.95 -12.82
C ALA A 131 3.30 -12.88 -14.04
N PRO A 132 2.54 -13.97 -14.16
CA PRO A 132 2.77 -14.96 -15.20
C PRO A 132 2.63 -14.32 -16.58
N ASP A 133 3.51 -14.63 -17.53
CA ASP A 133 3.49 -14.02 -18.89
C ASP A 133 2.15 -14.24 -19.64
N GLN A 134 1.41 -15.28 -19.25
CA GLN A 134 0.10 -15.63 -19.80
C GLN A 134 -0.84 -16.04 -18.67
N LEU A 135 -2.14 -15.89 -18.92
CA LEU A 135 -3.16 -16.38 -18.01
C LEU A 135 -3.07 -17.92 -17.93
N THR A 136 -2.93 -18.45 -16.71
CA THR A 136 -2.95 -19.90 -16.41
C THR A 136 -4.11 -20.21 -15.49
N ILE A 137 -4.45 -21.49 -15.31
CA ILE A 137 -5.47 -21.90 -14.35
C ILE A 137 -5.11 -21.36 -12.95
N PRO A 138 -5.99 -20.58 -12.31
CA PRO A 138 -5.70 -20.02 -11.00
C PRO A 138 -5.81 -21.10 -9.92
N GLU A 139 -4.92 -21.03 -8.94
CA GLU A 139 -5.08 -21.75 -7.66
C GLU A 139 -5.87 -20.92 -6.65
N ALA A 140 -6.04 -19.61 -6.89
CA ALA A 140 -6.90 -18.72 -6.12
C ALA A 140 -7.37 -17.53 -6.97
N VAL A 141 -8.52 -16.95 -6.61
CA VAL A 141 -8.98 -15.69 -7.21
C VAL A 141 -9.28 -14.67 -6.12
N THR A 142 -8.73 -13.47 -6.28
CA THR A 142 -9.00 -12.33 -5.42
C THR A 142 -9.78 -11.28 -6.21
N PHE A 143 -10.78 -10.69 -5.58
CA PHE A 143 -11.67 -9.71 -6.21
C PHE A 143 -11.56 -8.37 -5.50
N ASP A 144 -11.55 -7.27 -6.26
CA ASP A 144 -11.98 -6.00 -5.72
C ASP A 144 -13.45 -6.06 -5.28
N PHE A 145 -13.85 -5.15 -4.39
CA PHE A 145 -15.19 -5.13 -3.83
C PHE A 145 -16.16 -4.24 -4.62
N GLY A 146 -15.83 -2.95 -4.74
CA GLY A 146 -16.75 -1.89 -5.16
C GLY A 146 -16.77 -1.71 -6.67
N GLY A 147 -17.93 -1.86 -7.31
CA GLY A 147 -18.04 -1.88 -8.77
C GLY A 147 -17.41 -3.13 -9.40
N THR A 148 -17.20 -4.17 -8.60
CA THR A 148 -16.71 -5.50 -9.02
C THR A 148 -17.63 -6.60 -8.47
N ILE A 149 -17.83 -6.70 -7.15
CA ILE A 149 -18.78 -7.65 -6.55
C ILE A 149 -20.12 -6.96 -6.26
N LEU A 150 -20.05 -5.81 -5.60
CA LEU A 150 -21.21 -4.98 -5.27
C LEU A 150 -21.01 -3.58 -5.83
N SER A 151 -22.06 -3.01 -6.41
CA SER A 151 -22.09 -1.61 -6.82
C SER A 151 -22.74 -0.74 -5.76
N SER A 152 -22.08 0.35 -5.39
CA SER A 152 -22.65 1.37 -4.51
C SER A 152 -23.79 2.07 -5.23
N VAL A 153 -25.01 1.93 -4.71
CA VAL A 153 -26.21 2.59 -5.22
C VAL A 153 -26.33 3.99 -4.63
N GLU A 154 -26.08 4.13 -3.33
CA GLU A 154 -26.20 5.39 -2.60
C GLU A 154 -25.18 5.45 -1.47
N PHE A 155 -24.64 6.65 -1.24
CA PHE A 155 -23.86 6.99 -0.06
C PHE A 155 -24.44 8.24 0.60
N ASP A 156 -24.94 8.11 1.82
CA ASP A 156 -25.46 9.20 2.64
C ASP A 156 -24.65 9.36 3.92
N LEU A 157 -23.66 10.28 3.85
CA LEU A 157 -22.84 10.65 5.00
C LEU A 157 -23.67 11.17 6.18
N GLN A 158 -24.73 11.94 5.92
CA GLN A 158 -25.54 12.53 6.98
C GLN A 158 -26.37 11.47 7.70
N ALA A 159 -26.92 10.51 6.97
CA ALA A 159 -27.63 9.38 7.57
C ALA A 159 -26.73 8.55 8.48
N GLY A 160 -25.50 8.25 8.05
CA GLY A 160 -24.50 7.55 8.89
C GLY A 160 -24.14 8.32 10.16
N ILE A 161 -23.89 9.63 10.05
CA ILE A 161 -23.60 10.51 11.20
C ILE A 161 -24.81 10.59 12.14
N GLN A 162 -26.01 10.77 11.58
CA GLN A 162 -27.26 10.82 12.34
C GLN A 162 -27.43 9.54 13.15
N ARG A 163 -27.19 8.37 12.52
CA ARG A 163 -27.27 7.08 13.21
C ARG A 163 -26.27 6.98 14.36
N CYS A 164 -25.03 7.43 14.16
CA CYS A 164 -24.04 7.49 15.24
C CYS A 164 -24.52 8.37 16.40
N LEU A 165 -25.05 9.57 16.12
CA LEU A 165 -25.55 10.46 17.18
C LEU A 165 -26.75 9.88 17.94
N GLU A 166 -27.58 9.05 17.31
CA GLU A 166 -28.70 8.35 17.96
C GLU A 166 -28.27 7.27 18.94
N ILE A 167 -27.14 6.59 18.66
CA ILE A 167 -26.59 5.55 19.54
C ILE A 167 -25.56 6.07 20.55
N ALA A 168 -25.25 7.38 20.50
CA ALA A 168 -24.31 8.01 21.41
C ALA A 168 -24.95 8.27 22.79
N ASP A 169 -24.24 7.92 23.86
CA ASP A 169 -24.68 8.13 25.24
C ASP A 169 -24.61 9.60 25.64
N ILE A 170 -23.62 10.32 25.12
CA ILE A 170 -23.44 11.75 25.33
C ILE A 170 -23.18 12.38 23.97
N THR A 171 -24.11 13.21 23.51
CA THR A 171 -23.92 13.99 22.27
C THR A 171 -23.25 15.33 22.50
N ASN A 172 -23.17 15.79 23.76
CA ASN A 172 -22.71 17.14 24.11
C ASN A 172 -23.49 18.27 23.37
N GLY A 173 -24.75 18.00 23.02
CA GLY A 173 -25.60 18.93 22.26
C GLY A 173 -25.21 19.10 20.78
N ARG A 174 -24.36 18.22 20.24
CA ARG A 174 -23.90 18.27 18.85
C ARG A 174 -24.97 17.78 17.88
N SER A 175 -25.07 18.48 16.77
CA SER A 175 -25.90 18.14 15.62
C SER A 175 -25.11 17.37 14.57
N VAL A 176 -25.80 16.78 13.59
CA VAL A 176 -25.17 16.18 12.39
C VAL A 176 -24.25 17.19 11.71
N GLN A 177 -24.68 18.45 11.60
CA GLN A 177 -23.91 19.50 10.93
C GLN A 177 -22.58 19.79 11.64
N ASP A 178 -22.57 19.80 12.97
CA ASP A 178 -21.33 19.96 13.74
C ASP A 178 -20.30 18.85 13.42
N VAL A 179 -20.79 17.62 13.23
CA VAL A 179 -19.93 16.47 12.89
C VAL A 179 -19.45 16.56 11.44
N VAL A 180 -20.35 16.90 10.50
CA VAL A 180 -20.02 17.08 9.08
C VAL A 180 -18.93 18.13 8.87
N GLU A 181 -18.95 19.23 9.62
CA GLU A 181 -17.92 20.27 9.55
C GLU A 181 -16.53 19.73 9.89
N VAL A 182 -16.41 18.94 10.97
CA VAL A 182 -15.15 18.32 11.37
C VAL A 182 -14.71 17.23 10.40
N VAL A 183 -15.65 16.41 9.89
CA VAL A 183 -15.36 15.40 8.86
C VAL A 183 -14.73 16.06 7.63
N ASN A 184 -15.35 17.12 7.12
CA ASN A 184 -14.87 17.83 5.94
C ASN A 184 -13.48 18.45 6.16
N GLU A 185 -13.23 19.05 7.33
CA GLU A 185 -11.93 19.62 7.66
C GLU A 185 -10.82 18.56 7.73
N ILE A 186 -11.12 17.41 8.32
CA ILE A 186 -10.18 16.29 8.44
C ILE A 186 -9.93 15.64 7.07
N ASP A 187 -10.99 15.32 6.33
CA ASP A 187 -10.89 14.65 5.02
C ASP A 187 -10.12 15.52 4.01
N TYR A 188 -10.30 16.85 4.04
CA TYR A 188 -9.51 17.78 3.23
C TYR A 188 -8.00 17.66 3.47
N GLN A 189 -7.56 17.43 4.70
CA GLN A 189 -6.13 17.33 5.03
C GLN A 189 -5.54 15.95 4.72
N ILE A 190 -6.39 14.92 4.67
CA ILE A 190 -5.98 13.52 4.70
C ILE A 190 -6.11 12.84 3.34
N GLN A 191 -7.14 13.17 2.54
CA GLN A 191 -7.47 12.41 1.33
C GLN A 191 -6.30 12.35 0.33
N GLU A 192 -5.74 13.51 -0.05
CA GLU A 192 -4.60 13.56 -0.98
C GLU A 192 -3.38 12.81 -0.43
N ARG A 193 -3.18 12.85 0.89
CA ARG A 193 -2.06 12.16 1.55
C ARG A 193 -2.25 10.66 1.55
N ARG A 194 -3.47 10.16 1.75
CA ARG A 194 -3.80 8.71 1.67
C ARG A 194 -3.51 8.18 0.27
N GLU A 195 -3.90 8.90 -0.76
CA GLU A 195 -3.64 8.49 -2.15
C GLU A 195 -2.14 8.54 -2.48
N ALA A 196 -1.44 9.63 -2.12
CA ALA A 196 -0.03 9.78 -2.44
C ALA A 196 0.89 8.85 -1.64
N SER A 197 0.55 8.52 -0.40
CA SER A 197 1.38 7.68 0.48
C SER A 197 1.01 6.20 0.46
N LEU A 198 -0.15 5.86 -0.09
CA LEU A 198 -0.77 4.53 -0.01
C LEU A 198 -1.07 4.07 1.43
N PHE A 199 -0.98 4.96 2.43
CA PHE A 199 -1.43 4.63 3.78
C PHE A 199 -2.94 4.75 3.89
N GLU A 200 -3.52 3.82 4.64
CA GLU A 200 -4.93 3.84 4.99
C GLU A 200 -5.12 4.41 6.40
N ILE A 201 -6.20 5.19 6.57
CA ILE A 201 -6.66 5.63 7.88
C ILE A 201 -8.01 4.96 8.12
N PRO A 202 -8.08 3.95 9.00
CA PRO A 202 -9.31 3.21 9.26
C PRO A 202 -10.44 4.12 9.78
N ALA A 203 -11.67 3.85 9.36
CA ALA A 203 -12.84 4.64 9.73
C ALA A 203 -13.04 4.64 11.24
N ILE A 204 -12.81 3.52 11.94
CA ILE A 204 -12.81 3.47 13.41
C ILE A 204 -11.88 4.52 14.06
N VAL A 205 -10.68 4.72 13.51
CA VAL A 205 -9.69 5.67 14.05
C VAL A 205 -10.15 7.10 13.77
N ARG A 206 -10.64 7.34 12.55
CA ARG A 206 -11.13 8.65 12.12
C ARG A 206 -12.40 9.07 12.87
N GLN A 207 -13.38 8.17 13.01
CA GLN A 207 -14.61 8.39 13.76
C GLN A 207 -14.31 8.71 15.22
N ARG A 208 -13.42 7.93 15.85
CA ARG A 208 -12.98 8.22 17.22
C ARG A 208 -12.38 9.61 17.35
N LEU A 209 -11.48 10.01 16.45
CA LEU A 209 -10.89 11.35 16.45
C LEU A 209 -11.97 12.44 16.33
N ILE A 210 -12.91 12.28 15.40
CA ILE A 210 -14.01 13.24 15.17
C ILE A 210 -14.89 13.38 16.42
N TYR A 211 -15.40 12.26 16.94
CA TYR A 211 -16.34 12.27 18.04
C TYR A 211 -15.70 12.71 19.36
N ASP A 212 -14.47 12.26 19.65
CA ASP A 212 -13.72 12.71 20.83
C ASP A 212 -13.46 14.23 20.78
N THR A 213 -13.15 14.78 19.60
CA THR A 213 -12.95 16.23 19.40
C THR A 213 -14.21 17.04 19.71
N LEU A 214 -15.38 16.48 19.39
CA LEU A 214 -16.68 17.13 19.61
C LEU A 214 -17.25 16.88 21.03
N GLY A 215 -16.61 15.99 21.79
CA GLY A 215 -17.06 15.54 23.10
C GLY A 215 -18.26 14.58 23.04
N VAL A 216 -18.48 13.94 21.90
CA VAL A 216 -19.49 12.88 21.71
C VAL A 216 -18.90 11.58 22.26
N ARG A 217 -19.68 10.82 23.04
CA ARG A 217 -19.22 9.57 23.68
C ARG A 217 -20.18 8.42 23.45
N PHE A 218 -19.62 7.22 23.40
CA PHE A 218 -20.30 5.95 23.17
C PHE A 218 -19.85 4.94 24.22
N ASP A 219 -20.80 4.15 24.72
CA ASP A 219 -20.61 2.90 25.46
C ASP A 219 -20.47 1.73 24.48
N HIS A 220 -21.02 1.87 23.26
CA HIS A 220 -20.78 0.98 22.13
C HIS A 220 -19.29 0.92 21.77
N SER A 221 -18.83 -0.24 21.30
CA SER A 221 -17.45 -0.39 20.81
C SER A 221 -17.23 0.41 19.52
N PRO A 222 -15.98 0.82 19.20
CA PRO A 222 -15.69 1.49 17.92
C PRO A 222 -16.15 0.69 16.69
N GLU A 223 -16.09 -0.64 16.76
CA GLU A 223 -16.58 -1.55 15.72
C GLU A 223 -18.10 -1.49 15.55
N GLU A 224 -18.85 -1.46 16.65
CA GLU A 224 -20.31 -1.31 16.62
C GLU A 224 -20.69 0.04 16.03
N VAL A 225 -20.00 1.12 16.41
CA VAL A 225 -20.23 2.46 15.84
C VAL A 225 -19.89 2.51 14.35
N GLU A 226 -18.80 1.87 13.92
CA GLU A 226 -18.43 1.77 12.50
C GLU A 226 -19.49 1.04 11.68
N LEU A 227 -20.00 -0.08 12.20
CA LEU A 227 -21.03 -0.87 11.54
C LEU A 227 -22.37 -0.12 11.45
N GLU A 228 -22.80 0.52 12.54
CA GLU A 228 -24.02 1.33 12.58
C GLU A 228 -23.93 2.53 11.62
N PHE A 229 -22.76 3.15 11.50
CA PHE A 229 -22.52 4.15 10.48
C PHE A 229 -22.68 3.56 9.07
N TRP A 230 -22.05 2.41 8.81
CA TRP A 230 -22.06 1.77 7.49
C TRP A 230 -23.47 1.40 7.05
N GLU A 231 -24.22 0.69 7.90
CA GLU A 231 -25.58 0.25 7.58
C GLU A 231 -26.52 1.43 7.25
N ALA A 232 -26.36 2.55 7.95
CA ALA A 232 -27.17 3.74 7.74
C ALA A 232 -26.71 4.61 6.56
N SER A 233 -25.45 4.51 6.13
CA SER A 233 -24.90 5.39 5.09
C SER A 233 -24.73 4.72 3.72
N MET A 234 -24.67 3.39 3.64
CA MET A 234 -24.35 2.70 2.40
C MET A 234 -25.51 1.84 1.91
N GLN A 235 -25.78 1.91 0.61
CA GLN A 235 -26.67 0.97 -0.07
C GLN A 235 -25.95 0.36 -1.27
N PHE A 236 -26.08 -0.96 -1.42
CA PHE A 236 -25.44 -1.73 -2.47
C PHE A 236 -26.45 -2.54 -3.28
N SER A 237 -26.02 -2.89 -4.49
CA SER A 237 -26.65 -3.92 -5.32
C SER A 237 -25.59 -4.91 -5.83
N ILE A 238 -25.99 -6.16 -6.03
CA ILE A 238 -25.12 -7.19 -6.61
C ILE A 238 -24.78 -6.85 -8.06
N GLU A 239 -23.50 -6.98 -8.43
CA GLU A 239 -23.06 -6.81 -9.82
C GLU A 239 -23.65 -7.88 -10.74
N ALA A 240 -24.15 -7.46 -11.90
CA ALA A 240 -24.95 -8.32 -12.77
C ALA A 240 -24.15 -9.53 -13.30
N GLY A 241 -24.49 -10.72 -12.82
CA GLY A 241 -23.89 -11.99 -13.25
C GLY A 241 -22.72 -12.49 -12.40
N ILE A 242 -22.31 -11.75 -11.36
CA ILE A 242 -21.21 -12.17 -10.47
C ILE A 242 -21.49 -13.50 -9.77
N THR A 243 -22.75 -13.75 -9.36
CA THR A 243 -23.14 -15.00 -8.67
C THR A 243 -22.84 -16.24 -9.49
N THR A 244 -23.10 -16.22 -10.80
CA THR A 244 -22.77 -17.32 -11.72
C THR A 244 -21.27 -17.61 -11.75
N VAL A 245 -20.45 -16.55 -11.71
CA VAL A 245 -18.98 -16.67 -11.68
C VAL A 245 -18.52 -17.25 -10.36
N LEU A 246 -19.05 -16.76 -9.23
CA LEU A 246 -18.72 -17.28 -7.91
C LEU A 246 -19.13 -18.76 -7.76
N ASP A 247 -20.32 -19.13 -8.25
CA ASP A 247 -20.77 -20.54 -8.31
C ASP A 247 -19.81 -21.39 -9.17
N GLY A 248 -19.40 -20.88 -10.33
CA GLY A 248 -18.49 -21.56 -11.25
C GLY A 248 -17.10 -21.81 -10.64
N LEU A 249 -16.56 -20.83 -9.90
CA LEU A 249 -15.28 -20.97 -9.20
C LEU A 249 -15.39 -21.89 -7.98
N ALA A 250 -16.47 -21.77 -7.20
CA ALA A 250 -16.73 -22.62 -6.05
C ALA A 250 -16.91 -24.10 -6.45
N ALA A 251 -17.60 -24.38 -7.56
CA ALA A 251 -17.76 -25.73 -8.10
C ALA A 251 -16.43 -26.38 -8.54
N ARG A 252 -15.36 -25.59 -8.64
CA ARG A 252 -13.99 -26.04 -8.98
C ARG A 252 -13.06 -26.04 -7.76
N ASP A 253 -13.60 -25.84 -6.55
CA ASP A 253 -12.86 -25.74 -5.30
C ASP A 253 -11.76 -24.66 -5.30
N ILE A 254 -11.97 -23.57 -6.05
CA ILE A 254 -11.02 -22.46 -6.11
C ILE A 254 -11.26 -21.51 -4.94
N PRO A 255 -10.29 -21.29 -4.04
CA PRO A 255 -10.41 -20.36 -2.93
C PRO A 255 -10.48 -18.90 -3.42
N LEU A 256 -11.39 -18.15 -2.82
CA LEU A 256 -11.73 -16.78 -3.18
C LEU A 256 -11.45 -15.81 -2.03
N ALA A 257 -10.95 -14.63 -2.36
CA ALA A 257 -10.88 -13.52 -1.42
C ALA A 257 -11.43 -12.22 -1.98
N VAL A 258 -11.81 -11.34 -1.07
CA VAL A 258 -11.99 -9.91 -1.34
C VAL A 258 -10.71 -9.17 -0.94
N LEU A 259 -10.28 -8.23 -1.77
CA LEU A 259 -9.21 -7.27 -1.50
C LEU A 259 -9.64 -5.87 -1.94
N SER A 260 -10.00 -5.01 -0.97
CA SER A 260 -10.57 -3.69 -1.22
C SER A 260 -9.74 -2.55 -0.63
N ASN A 261 -9.64 -1.45 -1.39
CA ASN A 261 -9.25 -0.15 -0.83
C ASN A 261 -10.48 0.51 -0.16
N SER A 262 -10.76 0.14 1.09
CA SER A 262 -11.87 0.69 1.87
C SER A 262 -11.35 1.32 3.16
N GLY A 263 -11.95 2.45 3.54
CA GLY A 263 -11.74 3.02 4.87
C GLY A 263 -12.36 2.17 5.99
N PHE A 264 -13.30 1.29 5.67
CA PHE A 264 -13.98 0.41 6.61
C PHE A 264 -13.30 -0.95 6.67
N ARG A 265 -13.34 -1.59 7.83
CA ARG A 265 -12.71 -2.90 8.08
C ARG A 265 -13.27 -4.02 7.21
N GLY A 266 -12.48 -5.08 7.03
CA GLY A 266 -12.90 -6.30 6.34
C GLY A 266 -14.15 -6.94 6.94
N ASP A 267 -14.36 -6.84 8.26
CA ASP A 267 -15.57 -7.32 8.94
C ASP A 267 -16.84 -6.58 8.50
N VAL A 268 -16.75 -5.28 8.21
CA VAL A 268 -17.87 -4.48 7.69
C VAL A 268 -18.18 -4.90 6.25
N LEU A 269 -17.16 -5.14 5.43
CA LEU A 269 -17.35 -5.67 4.08
C LEU A 269 -17.94 -7.09 4.09
N ARG A 270 -17.52 -7.92 5.04
CA ARG A 270 -18.10 -9.26 5.28
C ARG A 270 -19.58 -9.14 5.61
N HIS A 271 -19.94 -8.28 6.55
CA HIS A 271 -21.33 -8.03 6.91
C HIS A 271 -22.16 -7.62 5.69
N GLU A 272 -21.64 -6.73 4.84
CA GLU A 272 -22.35 -6.32 3.63
C GLU A 272 -22.55 -7.48 2.63
N LEU A 273 -21.57 -8.37 2.50
CA LEU A 273 -21.69 -9.58 1.68
C LEU A 273 -22.70 -10.58 2.28
N GLU A 274 -22.79 -10.68 3.60
CA GLU A 274 -23.78 -11.54 4.28
C GLU A 274 -25.21 -11.07 3.98
N ARG A 275 -25.45 -9.76 3.99
CA ARG A 275 -26.74 -9.15 3.60
C ARG A 275 -27.17 -9.52 2.18
N HIS A 276 -26.20 -9.81 1.32
CA HIS A 276 -26.39 -10.20 -0.08
C HIS A 276 -26.25 -11.71 -0.32
N ALA A 277 -26.09 -12.52 0.74
CA ALA A 277 -25.85 -13.96 0.67
C ALA A 277 -24.60 -14.35 -0.15
N LEU A 278 -23.56 -13.50 -0.15
CA LEU A 278 -22.31 -13.70 -0.89
C LEU A 278 -21.10 -14.01 0.02
N ALA A 279 -21.20 -13.81 1.32
CA ALA A 279 -20.03 -13.93 2.21
C ALA A 279 -19.41 -15.33 2.25
N GLU A 280 -20.23 -16.38 2.11
CA GLU A 280 -19.80 -17.78 2.16
C GLU A 280 -18.90 -18.19 0.98
N TYR A 281 -18.90 -17.42 -0.12
CA TYR A 281 -18.00 -17.68 -1.24
C TYR A 281 -16.54 -17.31 -0.89
N PHE A 282 -16.32 -16.38 0.04
CA PHE A 282 -15.01 -15.78 0.31
C PHE A 282 -14.41 -16.27 1.63
N GLN A 283 -13.33 -17.05 1.55
CA GLN A 283 -12.62 -17.51 2.75
C GLN A 283 -11.85 -16.37 3.43
N VAL A 284 -11.42 -15.38 2.65
CA VAL A 284 -10.62 -14.24 3.12
C VAL A 284 -11.27 -12.95 2.64
N ILE A 285 -11.41 -11.97 3.53
CA ILE A 285 -11.89 -10.63 3.18
C ILE A 285 -10.91 -9.64 3.78
N VAL A 286 -10.21 -8.91 2.91
CA VAL A 286 -9.18 -7.95 3.27
C VAL A 286 -9.61 -6.56 2.83
N SER A 287 -9.59 -5.64 3.78
CA SER A 287 -9.67 -4.21 3.55
C SER A 287 -8.31 -3.55 3.80
N SER A 288 -8.00 -2.46 3.09
CA SER A 288 -6.88 -1.59 3.43
C SER A 288 -6.95 -1.08 4.87
N ALA A 289 -8.15 -0.93 5.45
CA ALA A 289 -8.34 -0.52 6.83
C ALA A 289 -7.82 -1.54 7.85
N ASP A 290 -7.70 -2.81 7.48
CA ASP A 290 -7.21 -3.87 8.38
C ASP A 290 -5.69 -3.81 8.54
N TYR A 291 -4.98 -3.30 7.52
CA TYR A 291 -3.51 -3.33 7.44
C TYR A 291 -2.84 -1.96 7.38
N GLY A 292 -3.61 -0.89 7.17
CA GLY A 292 -3.05 0.47 7.02
C GLY A 292 -2.37 0.73 5.68
N LEU A 293 -2.45 -0.19 4.71
CA LEU A 293 -1.85 -0.07 3.38
C LEU A 293 -2.91 -0.25 2.31
N ARG A 294 -2.83 0.56 1.25
CA ARG A 294 -3.75 0.55 0.11
C ARG A 294 -3.08 -0.14 -1.09
N LYS A 295 -3.87 -0.79 -1.94
CA LYS A 295 -3.48 -1.02 -3.34
C LYS A 295 -3.02 0.31 -3.95
N PRO A 296 -1.94 0.35 -4.76
CA PRO A 296 -1.21 -0.79 -5.33
C PRO A 296 -0.02 -1.28 -4.49
N HIS A 297 0.02 -1.04 -3.17
CA HIS A 297 1.14 -1.48 -2.34
C HIS A 297 1.28 -3.03 -2.38
N PRO A 298 2.43 -3.62 -2.77
CA PRO A 298 2.54 -5.05 -3.05
C PRO A 298 2.25 -5.96 -1.83
N PHE A 299 2.53 -5.49 -0.61
CA PHE A 299 2.24 -6.25 0.61
C PHE A 299 0.77 -6.61 0.80
N ILE A 300 -0.19 -5.79 0.36
CA ILE A 300 -1.60 -6.12 0.60
C ILE A 300 -2.08 -7.29 -0.28
N TYR A 301 -1.61 -7.39 -1.53
CA TYR A 301 -1.85 -8.57 -2.38
C TYR A 301 -1.18 -9.81 -1.81
N ARG A 302 0.08 -9.69 -1.38
CA ARG A 302 0.84 -10.80 -0.78
C ARG A 302 0.16 -11.31 0.50
N ALA A 303 -0.27 -10.40 1.37
CA ALA A 303 -0.98 -10.75 2.60
C ALA A 303 -2.33 -11.44 2.31
N THR A 304 -3.06 -10.99 1.29
CA THR A 304 -4.33 -11.61 0.88
C THR A 304 -4.10 -13.03 0.34
N SER A 305 -3.17 -13.18 -0.61
CA SER A 305 -2.85 -14.48 -1.22
C SER A 305 -2.28 -15.48 -0.19
N ALA A 306 -1.41 -15.02 0.71
CA ALA A 306 -0.89 -15.83 1.81
C ALA A 306 -1.98 -16.33 2.77
N GLN A 307 -3.03 -15.56 3.03
CA GLN A 307 -4.16 -16.01 3.86
C GLN A 307 -5.01 -17.09 3.17
N LEU A 308 -5.05 -17.11 1.84
CA LEU A 308 -5.64 -18.21 1.07
C LEU A 308 -4.73 -19.45 1.01
N GLY A 309 -3.48 -19.34 1.48
CA GLY A 309 -2.50 -20.42 1.41
C GLY A 309 -1.97 -20.68 -0.01
N VAL A 310 -2.08 -19.70 -0.91
CA VAL A 310 -1.65 -19.80 -2.32
C VAL A 310 -0.53 -18.81 -2.59
N GLU A 311 0.35 -19.13 -3.54
CA GLU A 311 1.40 -18.21 -3.98
C GLU A 311 0.81 -17.12 -4.91
N LEU A 312 1.28 -15.88 -4.75
CA LEU A 312 0.75 -14.75 -5.51
C LEU A 312 0.81 -14.93 -7.05
N PRO A 313 1.89 -15.50 -7.64
CA PRO A 313 1.94 -15.80 -9.08
C PRO A 313 0.90 -16.80 -9.59
N ARG A 314 0.28 -17.58 -8.70
CA ARG A 314 -0.80 -18.54 -9.02
C ARG A 314 -2.19 -17.98 -8.73
N THR A 315 -2.26 -16.71 -8.37
CA THR A 315 -3.49 -16.02 -7.98
C THR A 315 -3.92 -15.07 -9.10
N TRP A 316 -5.20 -15.10 -9.45
CA TRP A 316 -5.81 -14.03 -10.25
C TRP A 316 -6.27 -12.90 -9.33
N HIS A 317 -6.05 -11.66 -9.75
CA HIS A 317 -6.71 -10.49 -9.16
C HIS A 317 -7.66 -9.87 -10.19
N VAL A 318 -8.91 -9.66 -9.79
CA VAL A 318 -9.98 -9.17 -10.65
C VAL A 318 -10.52 -7.88 -10.06
N GLY A 319 -10.55 -6.80 -10.83
CA GLY A 319 -11.10 -5.53 -10.36
C GLY A 319 -11.27 -4.50 -11.48
N ASN A 320 -11.84 -3.35 -11.14
CA ASN A 320 -12.30 -2.32 -12.06
C ASN A 320 -11.37 -1.09 -12.14
N SER A 321 -10.27 -1.06 -11.39
CA SER A 321 -9.28 0.02 -11.46
C SER A 321 -8.05 -0.41 -12.24
N ARG A 322 -7.67 0.35 -13.27
CA ARG A 322 -6.37 0.12 -13.95
C ARG A 322 -5.19 0.25 -13.00
N TYR A 323 -5.14 1.32 -12.20
CA TYR A 323 -4.01 1.57 -11.32
C TYR A 323 -3.97 0.59 -10.13
N TYR A 324 -5.11 0.38 -9.45
CA TYR A 324 -5.15 -0.47 -8.27
C TYR A 324 -5.25 -1.95 -8.61
N ASP A 325 -6.03 -2.37 -9.59
CA ASP A 325 -6.34 -3.79 -9.79
C ASP A 325 -5.57 -4.41 -10.95
N VAL A 326 -5.08 -3.60 -11.90
CA VAL A 326 -4.24 -4.08 -13.00
C VAL A 326 -2.77 -3.86 -12.69
N GLU A 327 -2.32 -2.60 -12.72
CA GLU A 327 -0.91 -2.23 -12.52
C GLU A 327 -0.39 -2.72 -11.16
N GLY A 328 -1.14 -2.46 -10.09
CA GLY A 328 -0.77 -2.89 -8.75
C GLY A 328 -0.66 -4.40 -8.60
N ALA A 329 -1.64 -5.15 -9.11
CA ALA A 329 -1.63 -6.60 -9.01
C ALA A 329 -0.48 -7.22 -9.83
N MET A 330 -0.27 -6.75 -11.07
CA MET A 330 0.83 -7.21 -11.92
C MET A 330 2.20 -6.89 -11.31
N THR A 331 2.35 -5.67 -10.79
CA THR A 331 3.58 -5.23 -10.11
C THR A 331 3.81 -5.97 -8.81
N ALA A 332 2.77 -6.43 -8.12
CA ALA A 332 2.90 -7.26 -6.93
C ALA A 332 3.23 -8.72 -7.26
N GLY A 333 2.79 -9.18 -8.43
CA GLY A 333 3.09 -10.50 -9.00
C GLY A 333 1.90 -11.41 -9.27
N ALA A 334 0.68 -10.89 -9.24
CA ALA A 334 -0.54 -11.64 -9.54
C ALA A 334 -0.93 -11.50 -11.01
N ALA A 335 -1.71 -12.44 -11.54
CA ALA A 335 -2.34 -12.28 -12.85
C ALA A 335 -3.53 -11.32 -12.74
N ALA A 336 -3.44 -10.14 -13.36
CA ALA A 336 -4.55 -9.19 -13.40
C ALA A 336 -5.58 -9.48 -14.49
N ILE A 337 -6.86 -9.48 -14.12
CA ILE A 337 -8.01 -9.44 -15.01
C ILE A 337 -8.75 -8.13 -14.80
N TYR A 338 -8.83 -7.32 -15.85
CA TYR A 338 -9.48 -6.02 -15.80
C TYR A 338 -10.99 -6.15 -16.09
N TYR A 339 -11.82 -5.77 -15.11
CA TYR A 339 -13.26 -5.67 -15.27
C TYR A 339 -13.62 -4.26 -15.76
N ASP A 340 -13.77 -4.12 -17.08
CA ASP A 340 -13.93 -2.84 -17.77
C ASP A 340 -15.33 -2.72 -18.36
N THR A 341 -16.31 -2.31 -17.55
CA THR A 341 -17.70 -2.14 -17.99
C THR A 341 -17.87 -0.99 -19.00
N GLU A 342 -16.88 -0.11 -19.12
CA GLU A 342 -16.90 1.04 -20.02
C GLU A 342 -16.24 0.75 -21.38
N ASP A 343 -15.63 -0.44 -21.56
CA ASP A 343 -14.90 -0.84 -22.78
C ASP A 343 -13.87 0.23 -23.21
N GLN A 344 -13.05 0.67 -22.25
CA GLN A 344 -12.07 1.70 -22.49
C GLN A 344 -10.96 1.19 -23.43
N PRO A 345 -10.35 2.08 -24.23
CA PRO A 345 -9.29 1.68 -25.14
C PRO A 345 -8.13 1.00 -24.38
N PRO A 346 -7.48 -0.02 -24.97
CA PRO A 346 -6.36 -0.70 -24.34
C PRO A 346 -5.23 0.27 -23.98
N GLN A 347 -4.74 0.19 -22.74
CA GLN A 347 -3.62 0.97 -22.23
C GLN A 347 -2.53 0.06 -21.70
N ASN A 348 -1.31 0.56 -21.63
CA ASN A 348 -0.18 -0.14 -21.04
C ASN A 348 -0.06 0.21 -19.54
N PRO A 349 0.35 -0.75 -18.68
CA PRO A 349 0.56 -2.16 -19.01
C PRO A 349 -0.78 -2.87 -19.31
N LYS A 350 -0.74 -3.80 -20.25
CA LYS A 350 -1.94 -4.57 -20.61
C LYS A 350 -2.23 -5.61 -19.53
N PRO A 351 -3.50 -5.73 -19.08
CA PRO A 351 -3.89 -6.85 -18.22
C PRO A 351 -3.74 -8.18 -18.97
N HIS A 352 -3.72 -9.28 -18.23
CA HIS A 352 -3.66 -10.63 -18.82
C HIS A 352 -4.97 -10.98 -19.54
N ALA A 353 -6.08 -10.44 -19.05
CA ALA A 353 -7.37 -10.44 -19.73
C ALA A 353 -8.16 -9.18 -19.38
N THR A 354 -9.04 -8.77 -20.29
CA THR A 354 -10.07 -7.77 -20.05
C THR A 354 -11.43 -8.42 -20.28
N VAL A 355 -12.38 -8.15 -19.41
CA VAL A 355 -13.77 -8.57 -19.55
C VAL A 355 -14.68 -7.37 -19.31
N THR A 356 -15.77 -7.27 -20.06
CA THR A 356 -16.74 -6.17 -19.93
C THR A 356 -17.99 -6.60 -19.15
N SER A 357 -18.12 -7.90 -18.87
CA SER A 357 -19.23 -8.48 -18.10
C SER A 357 -18.81 -9.77 -17.39
N TRP A 358 -19.53 -10.14 -16.34
CA TRP A 358 -19.33 -11.42 -15.65
C TRP A 358 -19.66 -12.64 -16.54
N ILE A 359 -20.45 -12.46 -17.59
CA ILE A 359 -20.69 -13.50 -18.60
C ILE A 359 -19.41 -13.75 -19.42
N GLU A 360 -18.68 -12.70 -19.78
CA GLU A 360 -17.39 -12.85 -20.46
C GLU A 360 -16.34 -13.45 -19.54
N PHE A 361 -16.34 -13.08 -18.26
CA PHE A 361 -15.48 -13.71 -17.26
C PHE A 361 -15.77 -15.20 -17.11
N GLN A 362 -17.04 -15.60 -17.06
CA GLN A 362 -17.43 -17.01 -17.02
C GLN A 362 -16.89 -17.79 -18.22
N LYS A 363 -16.97 -17.21 -19.43
CA LYS A 363 -16.37 -17.81 -20.64
C LYS A 363 -14.85 -17.89 -20.55
N LEU A 364 -14.20 -16.88 -19.97
CA LEU A 364 -12.76 -16.86 -19.76
C LEU A 364 -12.34 -18.01 -18.81
N ILE A 365 -13.07 -18.22 -17.72
CA ILE A 365 -12.87 -19.40 -16.85
C ILE A 365 -13.00 -20.66 -17.69
N GLU A 366 -14.13 -20.89 -18.35
CA GLU A 366 -14.40 -22.10 -19.13
C GLU A 366 -13.28 -22.38 -20.15
N GLN A 367 -12.85 -21.38 -20.92
CA GLN A 367 -11.75 -21.49 -21.86
C GLN A 367 -10.42 -21.85 -21.19
N THR A 368 -10.12 -21.27 -20.03
CA THR A 368 -8.87 -21.55 -19.31
C THR A 368 -8.83 -22.99 -18.79
N PHE A 369 -9.98 -23.53 -18.35
CA PHE A 369 -10.09 -24.90 -17.84
C PHE A 369 -10.28 -25.96 -18.94
N ASP A 370 -10.84 -25.61 -20.10
CA ASP A 370 -11.00 -26.54 -21.25
C ASP A 370 -9.67 -26.78 -22.01
N LEU A 371 -8.66 -25.93 -21.77
CA LEU A 371 -7.33 -26.02 -22.38
C LEU A 371 -6.35 -26.92 -21.60
N SER A 372 -6.75 -27.47 -20.45
CA SER A 372 -6.01 -28.45 -19.64
C SER A 372 -6.57 -29.86 -19.81
#